data_AF-A0AAE0IB15-F1
#
_entry.id   AF-A0AAE0IB15-F1
#
_cell.length_a   1.000
_cell.length_b   1.000
_cell.length_c   1.000
_cell.angle_alpha   90.00
_cell.angle_beta   90.00
_cell.angle_gamma   90.00
#
_symmetry.space_group_name_H-M   'P 1'
#
loop_
_entity.id
_entity.type
_entity.pdbx_description
1 polymer ?
#
loop_
_entity_poly.entity_id
_entity_poly.type
_entity_poly.pdbx_seq_one_letter_code
_entity_poly.pdbx_strand_id
1 'polypeptide(L)'
;MHMVSSSKLRLVDNRSAPTARPDPIDIVPARHLTESKGKPHDVFHIDCSPTSSFIATKHSNNHVKMWSIAKNAVHSTTKITSYFTPQARSREYFIRSHAILSESATLLAVTTHFGFNLEIHNFSKANSSSKKMQTIDDAHRWAASKRDAYQTNYAPLVVYRPKPNRIDKFFLARHPNAKKPFWEDPSSAIELERCGLPFVPKFPELAYSANSPFLIAAAGPRHELNPGGMSSNNNSGNNVILVAWQMTPVSENRLQARSPADTMSIHSNDSSSTYGDSRHAPYRYIVPDYPALQNALPAVLAAHGSLSVSIWIPATHQDIPLPGNKFRRTPVSAPERFVLVWDLPSNSTRIFGIPNVQSCVSPDCRFVAYCDTARSAFVIVDVGSAEEVWRWPPDPGGASPTSSGWASFNGQLENLSKVTVFEFSADSKMLVVGDTSGSLGVYQVKDEAPGHGPGGRYELPPTGPSPTLPQQPWHKGINELQ
;
A
#
# COMPACT_ATOMS: atom_id res chain seq x y z
N MET A 1 -22.42 38.33 -2.86
CA MET A 1 -22.56 38.02 -1.43
C MET A 1 -23.79 37.13 -1.29
N HIS A 2 -23.61 35.82 -1.31
CA HIS A 2 -24.58 34.82 -0.87
C HIS A 2 -23.78 33.53 -0.65
N MET A 3 -23.62 33.15 0.62
CA MET A 3 -23.07 31.86 1.02
C MET A 3 -24.02 30.75 0.58
N VAL A 4 -23.49 29.74 -0.10
CA VAL A 4 -24.21 28.47 -0.27
C VAL A 4 -23.49 27.43 0.58
N SER A 5 -24.24 26.99 1.60
CA SER A 5 -23.93 25.95 2.56
C SER A 5 -23.56 24.63 1.88
N SER A 6 -22.49 23.99 2.36
CA SER A 6 -22.01 22.69 1.89
C SER A 6 -23.02 21.58 2.18
N SER A 7 -23.71 21.11 1.14
CA SER A 7 -24.63 19.98 1.22
C SER A 7 -23.88 18.64 1.19
N LYS A 8 -24.07 17.91 2.29
CA LYS A 8 -23.89 16.47 2.58
C LYS A 8 -23.55 15.54 1.41
N LEU A 9 -22.53 14.71 1.65
CA LEU A 9 -22.29 13.41 1.03
C LEU A 9 -23.61 12.63 0.90
N ARG A 10 -24.00 12.29 -0.34
CA ARG A 10 -25.10 11.35 -0.60
C ARG A 10 -24.51 9.97 -0.88
N LEU A 11 -24.67 9.10 0.11
CA LEU A 11 -24.64 7.65 -0.05
C LEU A 11 -25.73 7.28 -1.08
N VAL A 12 -25.36 6.59 -2.16
CA VAL A 12 -26.34 5.85 -2.98
C VAL A 12 -26.38 4.46 -2.37
N ASP A 13 -27.36 4.20 -1.49
CA ASP A 13 -27.47 2.90 -0.85
C ASP A 13 -28.91 2.39 -0.81
N ASN A 14 -29.06 1.12 -1.19
CA ASN A 14 -30.30 0.37 -1.13
C ASN A 14 -30.29 -0.42 0.19
N ARG A 15 -30.90 0.17 1.23
CA ARG A 15 -31.35 -0.42 2.53
C ARG A 15 -30.40 -1.39 3.27
N SER A 16 -29.89 -0.93 4.42
CA SER A 16 -29.97 -1.65 5.71
C SER A 16 -29.80 -0.67 6.89
N ALA A 17 -30.17 -1.12 8.10
CA ALA A 17 -30.40 -0.39 9.38
C ALA A 17 -29.34 0.66 9.81
N PRO A 18 -29.65 1.60 10.75
CA PRO A 18 -28.68 2.58 11.22
C PRO A 18 -27.50 1.88 11.90
N THR A 19 -26.37 1.84 11.20
CA THR A 19 -25.08 1.40 11.73
C THR A 19 -24.66 2.35 12.85
N ALA A 20 -24.26 1.79 13.99
CA ALA A 20 -23.63 2.56 15.07
C ALA A 20 -22.53 3.45 14.49
N ARG A 21 -22.42 4.70 14.96
CA ARG A 21 -21.34 5.60 14.56
C ARG A 21 -20.00 4.87 14.78
N PRO A 22 -19.06 4.94 13.84
CA PRO A 22 -17.74 4.35 14.03
C PRO A 22 -17.07 4.96 15.27
N ASP A 23 -16.32 4.15 15.99
CA ASP A 23 -15.63 4.60 17.19
C ASP A 23 -14.63 5.70 16.81
N PRO A 24 -14.70 6.88 17.46
CA PRO A 24 -13.73 7.93 17.24
C PRO A 24 -12.33 7.42 17.58
N ILE A 25 -11.34 7.97 16.88
CA ILE A 25 -9.93 7.74 17.18
C ILE A 25 -9.32 9.02 17.70
N ASP A 26 -8.29 8.87 18.52
CA ASP A 26 -7.40 9.94 18.88
C ASP A 26 -6.04 9.74 18.22
N ILE A 27 -5.44 10.84 17.80
CA ILE A 27 -4.07 10.86 17.28
C ILE A 27 -3.22 11.44 18.41
N VAL A 28 -2.01 11.00 18.72
CA VAL A 28 -1.26 11.57 19.86
C VAL A 28 0.21 11.75 19.50
N PRO A 29 0.80 12.94 19.64
CA PRO A 29 2.22 13.14 19.39
C PRO A 29 3.09 12.17 20.20
N ALA A 30 3.97 11.42 19.52
CA ALA A 30 4.82 10.39 20.15
C ALA A 30 6.32 10.67 20.01
N ARG A 31 6.79 11.02 18.81
CA ARG A 31 8.19 11.33 18.52
C ARG A 31 8.35 12.39 17.44
N HIS A 32 9.43 13.16 17.54
CA HIS A 32 9.85 14.11 16.52
C HIS A 32 11.25 13.77 16.03
N LEU A 33 11.34 13.36 14.77
CA LEU A 33 12.59 12.97 14.14
C LEU A 33 13.10 14.15 13.32
N THR A 34 14.17 14.77 13.81
CA THR A 34 14.81 15.93 13.18
C THR A 34 16.28 15.65 12.96
N GLU A 35 16.86 16.22 11.91
CA GLU A 35 18.30 16.25 11.74
C GLU A 35 18.85 17.57 12.31
N SER A 36 19.79 17.50 13.24
CA SER A 36 20.34 18.69 13.91
C SER A 36 21.28 19.52 13.02
N LYS A 37 21.70 18.99 11.87
CA LYS A 37 22.72 19.60 10.99
C LYS A 37 22.38 19.39 9.52
N GLY A 38 22.40 20.45 8.73
CA GLY A 38 22.22 20.39 7.28
C GLY A 38 21.19 21.39 6.77
N LYS A 39 21.09 21.49 5.44
CA LYS A 39 20.02 22.25 4.81
C LYS A 39 18.72 21.42 4.86
N PRO A 40 17.57 22.05 5.17
CA PRO A 40 16.29 21.37 5.14
C PRO A 40 15.97 20.91 3.70
N HIS A 41 15.33 19.74 3.61
CA HIS A 41 14.91 19.16 2.34
C HIS A 41 13.56 18.49 2.53
N ASP A 42 12.56 18.90 1.75
CA ASP A 42 11.21 18.35 1.78
C ASP A 42 11.18 16.82 1.71
N VAL A 43 10.31 16.21 2.50
CA VAL A 43 10.06 14.76 2.46
C VAL A 43 8.91 14.46 1.48
N PHE A 44 9.10 13.57 0.52
CA PHE A 44 8.08 13.25 -0.49
C PHE A 44 7.51 11.83 -0.40
N HIS A 45 8.24 10.92 0.23
CA HIS A 45 7.80 9.54 0.40
C HIS A 45 8.23 9.02 1.77
N ILE A 46 7.38 8.22 2.39
CA ILE A 46 7.62 7.52 3.64
C ILE A 46 7.35 6.02 3.40
N ASP A 47 8.14 5.14 4.02
CA ASP A 47 7.78 3.74 4.21
C ASP A 47 8.20 3.32 5.63
N CYS A 48 7.33 2.59 6.30
CA CYS A 48 7.58 2.08 7.65
C CYS A 48 7.96 0.60 7.58
N SER A 49 8.90 0.21 8.42
CA SER A 49 9.37 -1.16 8.50
C SER A 49 8.30 -2.09 9.10
N PRO A 50 8.37 -3.42 8.88
CA PRO A 50 7.35 -4.37 9.37
C PRO A 50 7.04 -4.30 10.87
N THR A 51 8.03 -4.04 11.72
CA THR A 51 7.85 -3.88 13.18
C THR A 51 7.62 -2.42 13.59
N SER A 52 7.53 -1.53 12.61
CA SER A 52 7.43 -0.08 12.78
C SER A 52 8.59 0.53 13.59
N SER A 53 9.76 -0.12 13.64
CA SER A 53 10.93 0.38 14.36
C SER A 53 11.81 1.33 13.55
N PHE A 54 11.74 1.24 12.22
CA PHE A 54 12.44 2.10 11.27
C PHE A 54 11.49 2.80 10.30
N ILE A 55 11.87 4.00 9.89
CA ILE A 55 11.18 4.76 8.86
C ILE A 55 12.17 5.07 7.74
N ALA A 56 11.82 4.76 6.51
CA ALA A 56 12.55 5.22 5.33
C ALA A 56 11.85 6.47 4.77
N THR A 57 12.65 7.42 4.29
CA THR A 57 12.13 8.67 3.71
C THR A 57 12.89 9.06 2.45
N LYS A 58 12.22 9.55 1.41
CA LYS A 58 12.86 10.16 0.24
C LYS A 58 12.72 11.68 0.30
N HIS A 59 13.86 12.36 0.19
CA HIS A 59 14.00 13.81 0.32
C HIS A 59 14.15 14.47 -1.06
N SER A 60 13.89 15.78 -1.15
CA SER A 60 13.98 16.59 -2.38
C SER A 60 15.38 16.58 -3.05
N ASN A 61 16.43 16.33 -2.26
CA ASN A 61 17.82 16.21 -2.73
C ASN A 61 18.21 14.80 -3.22
N ASN A 62 17.23 13.92 -3.48
CA ASN A 62 17.45 12.53 -3.88
C ASN A 62 18.26 11.71 -2.85
N HIS A 63 18.10 12.01 -1.57
CA HIS A 63 18.57 11.15 -0.49
C HIS A 63 17.42 10.32 0.06
N VAL A 64 17.67 9.03 0.30
CA VAL A 64 16.82 8.18 1.10
C VAL A 64 17.43 8.03 2.49
N LYS A 65 16.76 8.57 3.50
CA LYS A 65 17.21 8.48 4.90
C LYS A 65 16.43 7.38 5.63
N MET A 66 17.16 6.52 6.33
CA MET A 66 16.63 5.56 7.28
C MET A 66 16.68 6.18 8.66
N TRP A 67 15.55 6.22 9.35
CA TRP A 67 15.41 6.74 10.71
C TRP A 67 15.16 5.58 11.66
N SER A 68 15.81 5.60 12.81
CA SER A 68 15.46 4.71 13.92
C SER A 68 14.56 5.47 14.87
N ILE A 69 13.33 5.00 15.05
CA ILE A 69 12.35 5.64 15.95
C ILE A 69 12.87 5.56 17.39
N ALA A 70 13.36 4.39 17.80
CA ALA A 70 13.88 4.17 19.15
C ALA A 70 15.07 5.08 19.49
N LYS A 71 15.97 5.32 18.53
CA LYS A 71 17.14 6.18 18.72
C LYS A 71 16.84 7.67 18.47
N ASN A 72 15.64 7.99 17.98
CA ASN A 72 15.23 9.34 17.58
C ASN A 72 16.24 10.03 16.65
N ALA A 73 16.81 9.27 15.71
CA ALA A 73 17.93 9.74 14.88
C ALA A 73 17.98 9.06 13.50
N VAL A 74 18.66 9.71 12.55
CA VAL A 74 19.01 9.10 11.26
C VAL A 74 19.98 7.93 11.51
N HIS A 75 19.59 6.75 11.07
CA HIS A 75 20.40 5.55 11.11
C HIS A 75 21.38 5.46 9.93
N SER A 76 20.94 5.75 8.71
CA SER A 76 21.79 5.70 7.51
C SER A 76 21.22 6.56 6.40
N THR A 77 22.06 7.00 5.46
CA THR A 77 21.65 7.82 4.32
C THR A 77 22.10 7.19 3.00
N THR A 78 21.18 7.05 2.05
CA THR A 78 21.44 6.51 0.72
C THR A 78 21.30 7.64 -0.30
N LYS A 79 22.38 8.02 -0.98
CA LYS A 79 22.28 8.93 -2.12
C LYS A 79 21.90 8.13 -3.37
N ILE A 80 20.84 8.55 -4.07
CA ILE A 80 20.38 7.86 -5.27
C ILE A 80 20.48 8.74 -6.51
N THR A 81 20.68 8.08 -7.65
CA THR A 81 20.53 8.70 -8.96
C THR A 81 19.06 8.66 -9.37
N SER A 82 18.43 9.83 -9.54
CA SER A 82 17.05 9.98 -10.02
C SER A 82 17.05 11.05 -11.10
N TYR A 83 16.44 10.77 -12.25
CA TYR A 83 16.27 11.74 -13.34
C TYR A 83 14.96 12.53 -13.24
N PHE A 84 14.14 12.21 -12.23
CA PHE A 84 12.94 12.98 -11.87
C PHE A 84 13.14 13.70 -10.56
N THR A 85 12.61 14.92 -10.48
CA THR A 85 12.42 15.64 -9.23
C THR A 85 11.46 14.83 -8.35
N PRO A 86 11.82 14.54 -7.08
CA PRO A 86 10.90 13.95 -6.13
C PRO A 86 9.64 14.82 -5.99
N GLN A 87 8.47 14.19 -5.98
CA GLN A 87 7.19 14.86 -5.80
C GLN A 87 6.19 13.89 -5.17
N ALA A 88 5.09 14.44 -4.64
CA ALA A 88 4.00 13.62 -4.13
C ALA A 88 3.41 12.73 -5.24
N ARG A 89 2.87 11.56 -4.86
CA ARG A 89 2.18 10.69 -5.83
C ARG A 89 1.00 11.43 -6.45
N SER A 90 0.91 11.38 -7.78
CA SER A 90 -0.17 11.98 -8.55
C SER A 90 -0.53 11.11 -9.75
N ARG A 91 -1.50 11.53 -10.54
CA ARG A 91 -1.87 10.85 -11.78
C ARG A 91 -0.76 10.92 -12.85
N GLU A 92 0.19 11.83 -12.72
CA GLU A 92 1.32 12.01 -13.61
C GLU A 92 2.60 11.40 -12.99
N TYR A 93 2.58 11.09 -11.70
CA TYR A 93 3.72 10.57 -10.95
C TYR A 93 3.36 9.34 -10.10
N PHE A 94 3.56 8.15 -10.69
CA PHE A 94 3.28 6.84 -10.07
C PHE A 94 4.53 6.11 -9.56
N ILE A 95 5.64 6.80 -9.35
CA ILE A 95 6.89 6.16 -8.96
C ILE A 95 6.80 5.77 -7.48
N ARG A 96 6.76 4.47 -7.18
CA ARG A 96 7.03 3.97 -5.82
C ARG A 96 8.51 4.20 -5.53
N SER A 97 8.80 5.01 -4.52
CA SER A 97 10.19 5.43 -4.27
C SER A 97 11.05 4.34 -3.65
N HIS A 98 10.57 3.67 -2.60
CA HIS A 98 11.37 2.76 -1.79
C HIS A 98 10.46 1.87 -0.93
N ALA A 99 11.05 0.85 -0.31
CA ALA A 99 10.41 0.01 0.70
C ALA A 99 11.46 -0.69 1.55
N ILE A 100 11.22 -0.79 2.85
CA ILE A 100 12.02 -1.59 3.77
C ILE A 100 11.61 -3.06 3.57
N LEU A 101 12.51 -3.86 3.01
CA LEU A 101 12.22 -5.26 2.66
C LEU A 101 12.41 -6.20 3.85
N SER A 102 13.41 -5.92 4.68
CA SER A 102 13.72 -6.74 5.86
C SER A 102 14.50 -5.91 6.86
N GLU A 103 14.04 -5.87 8.09
CA GLU A 103 14.80 -5.32 9.21
C GLU A 103 15.89 -6.32 9.61
N SER A 104 15.53 -7.60 9.65
CA SER A 104 16.41 -8.71 10.06
C SER A 104 17.65 -8.81 9.18
N ALA A 105 17.48 -8.65 7.86
CA ALA A 105 18.56 -8.64 6.89
C ALA A 105 19.05 -7.22 6.52
N THR A 106 18.46 -6.17 7.12
CA THR A 106 18.79 -4.76 6.86
C THR A 106 18.71 -4.35 5.38
N LEU A 107 17.65 -4.78 4.68
CA LEU A 107 17.49 -4.58 3.24
C LEU A 107 16.45 -3.50 2.92
N LEU A 108 16.87 -2.55 2.08
CA LEU A 108 16.06 -1.47 1.55
C LEU A 108 16.02 -1.57 0.02
N ALA A 109 14.83 -1.60 -0.56
CA ALA A 109 14.63 -1.40 -1.99
C ALA A 109 14.46 0.09 -2.28
N VAL A 110 15.16 0.60 -3.29
CA VAL A 110 15.05 1.99 -3.74
C VAL A 110 14.95 2.06 -5.25
N THR A 111 13.95 2.78 -5.73
CA THR A 111 13.76 3.02 -7.15
C THR A 111 14.67 4.17 -7.62
N THR A 112 15.37 3.95 -8.74
CA THR A 112 16.39 4.86 -9.28
C THR A 112 16.16 5.16 -10.77
N HIS A 113 17.00 6.03 -11.33
CA HIS A 113 16.97 6.50 -12.72
C HIS A 113 15.62 7.12 -13.10
N PHE A 114 14.94 6.57 -14.12
CA PHE A 114 13.62 7.01 -14.59
C PHE A 114 12.46 6.31 -13.86
N GLY A 115 12.70 5.71 -12.69
CA GLY A 115 11.66 4.97 -12.00
C GLY A 115 11.50 3.52 -12.44
N PHE A 116 12.46 3.00 -13.21
CA PHE A 116 12.40 1.66 -13.81
C PHE A 116 13.47 0.71 -13.29
N ASN A 117 14.39 1.18 -12.45
CA ASN A 117 15.38 0.32 -11.82
C ASN A 117 15.10 0.25 -10.34
N LEU A 118 15.24 -0.94 -9.78
CA LEU A 118 15.10 -1.19 -8.34
C LEU A 118 16.45 -1.62 -7.79
N GLU A 119 17.09 -0.75 -7.03
CA GLU A 119 18.35 -1.07 -6.33
C GLU A 119 18.05 -1.59 -4.93
N ILE A 120 18.73 -2.68 -4.55
CA ILE A 120 18.68 -3.24 -3.20
C ILE A 120 19.92 -2.78 -2.46
N HIS A 121 19.71 -2.11 -1.33
CA HIS A 121 20.75 -1.56 -0.47
C HIS A 121 20.73 -2.25 0.89
N ASN A 122 21.91 -2.46 1.46
CA ASN A 122 22.07 -2.90 2.85
C ASN A 122 22.33 -1.68 3.74
N PHE A 123 21.48 -1.49 4.75
CA PHE A 123 21.54 -0.33 5.66
C PHE A 123 22.07 -0.68 7.06
N SER A 124 22.69 -1.86 7.26
CA SER A 124 23.17 -2.32 8.59
C SER A 124 24.13 -1.38 9.31
N LYS A 125 24.95 -0.64 8.55
CA LYS A 125 25.98 0.24 9.12
C LYS A 125 25.35 1.57 9.52
N ALA A 126 25.21 1.77 10.82
CA ALA A 126 24.78 3.03 11.40
C ALA A 126 25.74 4.17 11.04
N ASN A 127 25.19 5.36 10.82
CA ASN A 127 25.90 6.61 10.49
C ASN A 127 26.78 6.53 9.23
N SER A 128 26.51 5.62 8.29
CA SER A 128 27.22 5.54 7.02
C SER A 128 26.28 5.57 5.82
N SER A 129 26.87 5.62 4.62
CA SER A 129 26.09 5.31 3.42
C SER A 129 25.68 3.84 3.46
N SER A 130 24.46 3.55 3.02
CA SER A 130 24.08 2.18 2.73
C SER A 130 24.94 1.62 1.58
N LYS A 131 25.06 0.30 1.53
CA LYS A 131 25.83 -0.40 0.49
C LYS A 131 24.88 -0.98 -0.54
N LYS A 132 25.05 -0.61 -1.82
CA LYS A 132 24.33 -1.27 -2.92
C LYS A 132 24.74 -2.74 -3.03
N MET A 133 23.76 -3.63 -3.04
CA MET A 133 23.93 -5.08 -3.12
C MET A 133 23.50 -5.65 -4.48
N GLN A 134 22.42 -5.13 -5.04
CA GLN A 134 21.82 -5.67 -6.27
C GLN A 134 21.06 -4.57 -7.02
N THR A 135 20.91 -4.74 -8.33
CA THR A 135 20.00 -3.97 -9.17
C THR A 135 19.08 -4.96 -9.88
N ILE A 136 17.79 -4.63 -9.94
CA ILE A 136 16.76 -5.30 -10.73
C ILE A 136 16.26 -4.29 -11.77
N ASP A 137 16.52 -4.58 -13.04
CA ASP A 137 16.16 -3.70 -14.16
C ASP A 137 14.71 -3.92 -14.63
N ASP A 138 14.15 -2.94 -15.34
CA ASP A 138 12.78 -2.90 -15.87
C ASP A 138 11.65 -3.09 -14.83
N ALA A 139 11.89 -2.64 -13.60
CA ALA A 139 10.95 -2.65 -12.49
C ALA A 139 9.94 -1.49 -12.52
N HIS A 140 9.09 -1.45 -13.55
CA HIS A 140 8.11 -0.36 -13.76
C HIS A 140 7.05 -0.23 -12.65
N ARG A 141 6.60 -1.36 -12.10
CA ARG A 141 5.76 -1.41 -10.90
C ARG A 141 6.27 -2.54 -10.04
N TRP A 142 6.22 -2.36 -8.72
CA TRP A 142 6.73 -3.37 -7.80
C TRP A 142 6.06 -3.24 -6.44
N ALA A 143 6.00 -4.35 -5.73
CA ALA A 143 5.48 -4.41 -4.37
C ALA A 143 6.36 -5.30 -3.50
N ALA A 144 6.53 -4.87 -2.25
CA ALA A 144 7.16 -5.65 -1.21
C ALA A 144 6.09 -6.13 -0.21
N SER A 145 6.29 -7.31 0.33
CA SER A 145 5.52 -7.84 1.46
C SER A 145 5.64 -6.88 2.63
N LYS A 146 4.54 -6.71 3.39
CA LYS A 146 4.57 -5.96 4.65
C LYS A 146 5.12 -6.78 5.81
N ARG A 147 5.33 -8.09 5.61
CA ARG A 147 6.08 -8.95 6.52
C ARG A 147 7.57 -8.87 6.19
N ASP A 148 8.41 -9.10 7.18
CA ASP A 148 9.86 -9.18 6.97
C ASP A 148 10.16 -10.28 5.91
N ALA A 149 10.91 -9.92 4.86
CA ALA A 149 11.26 -10.83 3.78
C ALA A 149 11.98 -12.09 4.29
N TYR A 150 12.70 -12.00 5.41
CA TYR A 150 13.39 -13.14 6.03
C TYR A 150 12.42 -14.13 6.69
N GLN A 151 11.25 -13.65 7.12
CA GLN A 151 10.21 -14.47 7.77
C GLN A 151 9.15 -14.96 6.78
N THR A 152 9.24 -14.56 5.51
CA THR A 152 8.26 -14.88 4.49
C THR A 152 8.72 -16.10 3.68
N ASN A 153 7.81 -17.06 3.49
CA ASN A 153 8.06 -18.29 2.72
C ASN A 153 7.50 -18.26 1.29
N TYR A 154 6.75 -17.22 0.91
CA TYR A 154 6.45 -16.87 -0.48
C TYR A 154 7.39 -15.75 -0.96
N ALA A 155 7.37 -15.41 -2.25
CA ALA A 155 8.17 -14.32 -2.80
C ALA A 155 7.82 -13.00 -2.10
N PRO A 156 8.72 -12.35 -1.34
CA PRO A 156 8.39 -11.12 -0.63
C PRO A 156 8.52 -9.87 -1.52
N LEU A 157 9.02 -10.01 -2.75
CA LEU A 157 9.16 -8.91 -3.70
C LEU A 157 8.62 -9.35 -5.06
N VAL A 158 7.78 -8.51 -5.68
CA VAL A 158 7.31 -8.72 -7.06
C VAL A 158 7.56 -7.49 -7.91
N VAL A 159 7.75 -7.74 -9.21
CA VAL A 159 8.02 -6.71 -10.21
C VAL A 159 7.17 -6.97 -11.45
N TYR A 160 6.36 -5.99 -11.85
CA TYR A 160 5.68 -5.99 -13.14
C TYR A 160 6.60 -5.43 -14.23
N ARG A 161 6.72 -6.20 -15.32
CA ARG A 161 7.42 -5.80 -16.54
C ARG A 161 6.42 -5.61 -17.69
N PRO A 162 6.37 -4.42 -18.32
CA PRO A 162 5.36 -4.12 -19.34
C PRO A 162 5.60 -4.84 -20.66
N LYS A 163 6.86 -4.99 -21.09
CA LYS A 163 7.17 -5.62 -22.38
C LYS A 163 6.62 -7.06 -22.48
N PRO A 164 6.84 -7.94 -21.49
CA PRO A 164 6.24 -9.28 -21.48
C PRO A 164 4.88 -9.37 -20.78
N ASN A 165 4.29 -8.26 -20.31
CA ASN A 165 3.07 -8.25 -19.48
C ASN A 165 3.11 -9.29 -18.34
N ARG A 166 4.20 -9.31 -17.56
CA ARG A 166 4.43 -10.33 -16.54
C ARG A 166 4.73 -9.72 -15.18
N ILE A 167 4.37 -10.44 -14.11
CA ILE A 167 4.77 -10.15 -12.75
C ILE A 167 5.80 -11.19 -12.31
N ASP A 168 7.05 -10.76 -12.21
CA ASP A 168 8.17 -11.58 -11.73
C ASP A 168 8.18 -11.62 -10.22
N LYS A 169 8.50 -12.79 -9.68
CA LYS A 169 8.57 -13.07 -8.24
C LYS A 169 10.03 -13.24 -7.83
N PHE A 170 10.44 -12.46 -6.84
CA PHE A 170 11.77 -12.45 -6.28
C PHE A 170 11.76 -13.00 -4.86
N PHE A 171 12.62 -13.97 -4.61
CA PHE A 171 12.77 -14.64 -3.32
C PHE A 171 14.06 -14.19 -2.64
N LEU A 172 14.02 -14.08 -1.31
CA LEU A 172 15.21 -13.79 -0.53
C LEU A 172 16.09 -15.05 -0.46
N ALA A 173 17.34 -14.94 -0.90
CA ALA A 173 18.35 -15.96 -0.67
C ALA A 173 18.71 -15.99 0.83
N ARG A 174 18.56 -17.16 1.46
CA ARG A 174 18.93 -17.35 2.87
C ARG A 174 20.36 -17.87 3.05
N HIS A 175 21.10 -17.99 1.95
CA HIS A 175 22.48 -18.46 1.97
C HIS A 175 23.42 -17.37 2.54
N PRO A 176 24.28 -17.68 3.54
CA PRO A 176 25.14 -16.69 4.22
C PRO A 176 26.09 -15.92 3.29
N ASN A 177 26.54 -16.55 2.19
CA ASN A 177 27.47 -15.95 1.23
C ASN A 177 26.77 -15.31 0.00
N ALA A 178 25.45 -15.11 0.04
CA ALA A 178 24.72 -14.55 -1.08
C ALA A 178 25.15 -13.10 -1.36
N LYS A 179 25.86 -12.87 -2.47
CA LYS A 179 26.25 -11.50 -2.91
C LYS A 179 25.05 -10.68 -3.38
N LYS A 180 24.04 -11.34 -3.93
CA LYS A 180 22.75 -10.75 -4.35
C LYS A 180 21.66 -11.29 -3.43
N PRO A 181 20.95 -10.46 -2.67
CA PRO A 181 19.96 -10.93 -1.71
C PRO A 181 18.72 -11.54 -2.37
N PHE A 182 18.35 -11.10 -3.58
CA PHE A 182 17.15 -11.60 -4.27
C PHE A 182 17.49 -12.40 -5.52
N TRP A 183 16.76 -13.47 -5.73
CA TRP A 183 16.78 -14.25 -6.98
C TRP A 183 15.39 -14.31 -7.59
N GLU A 184 15.33 -14.22 -8.92
CA GLU A 184 14.11 -14.37 -9.70
C GLU A 184 13.83 -15.87 -9.89
N ASP A 185 12.56 -16.25 -9.77
CA ASP A 185 12.10 -17.59 -10.14
C ASP A 185 11.18 -17.53 -11.37
N PRO A 186 11.72 -17.74 -12.58
CA PRO A 186 10.93 -17.71 -13.81
C PRO A 186 9.77 -18.71 -13.81
N SER A 187 9.93 -19.84 -13.10
CA SER A 187 8.88 -20.87 -12.97
C SER A 187 7.70 -20.43 -12.11
N SER A 188 7.84 -19.33 -11.36
CA SER A 188 6.79 -18.81 -10.47
C SER A 188 6.15 -17.52 -10.97
N ALA A 189 6.67 -16.91 -12.04
CA ALA A 189 6.16 -15.65 -12.59
C ALA A 189 4.69 -15.77 -13.04
N ILE A 190 3.95 -14.66 -12.95
CA ILE A 190 2.56 -14.57 -13.41
C ILE A 190 2.57 -13.89 -14.78
N GLU A 191 2.27 -14.65 -15.83
CA GLU A 191 2.05 -14.14 -17.18
C GLU A 191 0.60 -13.67 -17.29
N LEU A 192 0.38 -12.35 -17.43
CA LEU A 192 -0.96 -11.77 -17.35
C LEU A 192 -1.86 -12.19 -18.52
N GLU A 193 -1.26 -12.46 -19.67
CA GLU A 193 -1.95 -12.98 -20.86
C GLU A 193 -2.49 -14.40 -20.66
N ARG A 194 -1.93 -15.16 -19.71
CA ARG A 194 -2.38 -16.53 -19.38
C ARG A 194 -3.33 -16.58 -18.18
N CYS A 195 -3.71 -15.44 -17.62
CA CYS A 195 -4.54 -15.39 -16.42
C CYS A 195 -6.04 -15.60 -16.69
N GLY A 196 -6.48 -15.65 -17.96
CA GLY A 196 -7.90 -15.75 -18.31
C GLY A 196 -8.72 -14.52 -17.89
N LEU A 197 -8.08 -13.36 -17.77
CA LEU A 197 -8.73 -12.10 -17.42
C LEU A 197 -9.50 -11.53 -18.63
N PRO A 198 -10.56 -10.73 -18.42
CA PRO A 198 -11.31 -10.11 -19.52
C PRO A 198 -10.45 -9.16 -20.37
N PHE A 199 -9.35 -8.66 -19.82
CA PHE A 199 -8.30 -7.91 -20.52
C PHE A 199 -7.01 -7.95 -19.70
N VAL A 200 -5.88 -7.64 -20.34
CA VAL A 200 -4.56 -7.64 -19.70
C VAL A 200 -4.36 -6.32 -18.93
N PRO A 201 -4.22 -6.33 -17.59
CA PRO A 201 -4.00 -5.11 -16.84
C PRO A 201 -2.63 -4.49 -17.18
N LYS A 202 -2.64 -3.23 -17.61
CA LYS A 202 -1.41 -2.48 -17.96
C LYS A 202 -0.98 -1.56 -16.82
N PHE A 203 0.29 -1.65 -16.46
CA PHE A 203 0.90 -0.85 -15.37
C PHE A 203 0.09 -0.86 -14.06
N PRO A 204 -0.30 -2.05 -13.56
CA PRO A 204 -1.08 -2.15 -12.34
C PRO A 204 -0.34 -1.58 -11.13
N GLU A 205 -1.05 -0.95 -10.21
CA GLU A 205 -0.55 -0.79 -8.84
C GLU A 205 -0.59 -2.16 -8.17
N LEU A 206 0.48 -2.49 -7.42
CA LEU A 206 0.65 -3.79 -6.77
C LEU A 206 0.74 -3.63 -5.25
N ALA A 207 0.10 -4.53 -4.51
CA ALA A 207 0.21 -4.59 -3.05
C ALA A 207 0.09 -6.02 -2.55
N TYR A 208 0.87 -6.37 -1.52
CA TYR A 208 0.61 -7.57 -0.74
C TYR A 208 -0.46 -7.29 0.30
N SER A 209 -1.30 -8.29 0.58
CA SER A 209 -2.08 -8.30 1.80
C SER A 209 -1.14 -8.39 3.01
N ALA A 210 -1.35 -7.54 4.02
CA ALA A 210 -0.44 -7.43 5.15
C ALA A 210 -0.40 -8.70 6.02
N ASN A 211 -1.50 -9.45 6.09
CA ASN A 211 -1.62 -10.65 6.93
C ASN A 211 -2.15 -11.90 6.19
N SER A 212 -2.42 -11.82 4.89
CA SER A 212 -2.83 -12.96 4.05
C SER A 212 -1.85 -13.15 2.89
N PRO A 213 -1.72 -14.37 2.34
CA PRO A 213 -0.82 -14.64 1.22
C PRO A 213 -1.45 -14.19 -0.11
N PHE A 214 -2.00 -12.98 -0.18
CA PHE A 214 -2.57 -12.42 -1.41
C PHE A 214 -1.67 -11.35 -2.00
N LEU A 215 -1.46 -11.43 -3.31
CA LEU A 215 -0.97 -10.32 -4.12
C LEU A 215 -2.16 -9.70 -4.84
N ILE A 216 -2.35 -8.41 -4.66
CA ILE A 216 -3.42 -7.64 -5.29
C ILE A 216 -2.83 -6.74 -6.38
N ALA A 217 -3.51 -6.69 -7.52
CA ALA A 217 -3.28 -5.70 -8.56
C ALA A 217 -4.53 -4.85 -8.78
N ALA A 218 -4.34 -3.55 -8.98
CA ALA A 218 -5.36 -2.63 -9.44
C ALA A 218 -4.88 -1.96 -10.73
N ALA A 219 -5.67 -2.04 -11.80
CA ALA A 219 -5.35 -1.38 -13.06
C ALA A 219 -6.56 -0.59 -13.57
N GLY A 220 -6.29 0.63 -14.02
CA GLY A 220 -7.29 1.52 -14.57
C GLY A 220 -7.24 1.63 -16.09
N PRO A 221 -8.19 2.37 -16.67
CA PRO A 221 -8.26 2.69 -18.08
C PRO A 221 -6.98 3.37 -18.56
N ARG A 222 -6.31 2.75 -19.52
CA ARG A 222 -5.14 3.30 -20.20
C ARG A 222 -5.43 3.27 -21.69
N HIS A 223 -5.40 4.44 -22.33
CA HIS A 223 -5.41 4.48 -23.79
C HIS A 223 -4.18 3.73 -24.31
N GLU A 224 -4.39 2.62 -24.98
CA GLU A 224 -3.35 2.02 -25.80
C GLU A 224 -3.05 3.00 -26.93
N LEU A 225 -1.89 3.68 -26.84
CA LEU A 225 -1.31 4.36 -27.99
C LEU A 225 -0.84 3.26 -28.95
N ASN A 226 -1.78 2.68 -29.71
CA ASN A 226 -1.42 1.77 -30.79
C ASN A 226 -0.56 2.54 -31.80
N PRO A 227 0.65 2.05 -32.12
CA PRO A 227 1.44 2.60 -33.22
C PRO A 227 0.70 2.24 -34.52
N GLY A 228 -0.14 3.16 -35.00
CA GLY A 228 -1.04 2.94 -36.13
C GLY A 228 -2.33 3.74 -36.09
N GLY A 229 -2.68 4.38 -34.97
CA GLY A 229 -3.79 5.35 -34.93
C GLY A 229 -5.20 4.75 -35.13
N MET A 230 -5.35 3.43 -35.16
CA MET A 230 -6.66 2.78 -35.11
C MET A 230 -7.03 2.49 -33.65
N SER A 231 -7.89 3.35 -33.09
CA SER A 231 -8.72 2.99 -31.95
C SER A 231 -9.59 1.81 -32.39
N SER A 232 -9.28 0.59 -31.93
CA SER A 232 -10.18 -0.54 -32.18
C SER A 232 -11.52 -0.19 -31.55
N ASN A 233 -12.58 -0.24 -32.34
CA ASN A 233 -13.92 0.20 -31.99
C ASN A 233 -14.67 -0.82 -31.10
N ASN A 234 -13.95 -1.47 -30.18
CA ASN A 234 -14.52 -2.37 -29.18
C ASN A 234 -14.29 -1.76 -27.80
N ASN A 235 -15.25 -1.97 -26.89
CA ASN A 235 -15.34 -1.55 -25.49
C ASN A 235 -14.13 -1.89 -24.56
N SER A 236 -12.91 -2.03 -25.07
CA SER A 236 -11.74 -2.55 -24.36
C SER A 236 -10.86 -1.48 -23.68
N GLY A 237 -11.08 -0.18 -23.92
CA GLY A 237 -10.14 0.87 -23.49
C GLY A 237 -10.38 1.51 -22.11
N ASN A 238 -11.57 1.34 -21.53
CA ASN A 238 -12.02 2.12 -20.37
C ASN A 238 -12.24 1.29 -19.09
N ASN A 239 -11.50 0.20 -18.92
CA ASN A 239 -11.88 -0.79 -17.92
C ASN A 239 -10.97 -0.77 -16.69
N VAL A 240 -11.63 -0.66 -15.54
CA VAL A 240 -11.04 -0.85 -14.21
C VAL A 240 -11.04 -2.34 -13.90
N ILE A 241 -9.93 -2.86 -13.37
CA ILE A 241 -9.88 -4.24 -12.88
C ILE A 241 -9.10 -4.33 -11.57
N LEU A 242 -9.62 -5.16 -10.68
CA LEU A 242 -8.93 -5.63 -9.49
C LEU A 242 -8.70 -7.12 -9.63
N VAL A 243 -7.48 -7.57 -9.30
CA VAL A 243 -7.10 -8.99 -9.41
C VAL A 243 -6.37 -9.39 -8.14
N ALA A 244 -6.71 -10.56 -7.60
CA ALA A 244 -6.04 -11.18 -6.47
C ALA A 244 -5.44 -12.52 -6.89
N TRP A 245 -4.18 -12.75 -6.58
CA TRP A 245 -3.54 -14.06 -6.66
C TRP A 245 -3.19 -14.56 -5.28
N GLN A 246 -3.46 -15.84 -5.03
CA GLN A 246 -2.95 -16.52 -3.85
C GLN A 246 -1.49 -16.92 -4.08
N MET A 247 -0.62 -16.46 -3.19
CA MET A 247 0.82 -16.67 -3.26
C MET A 247 1.17 -18.03 -2.65
N THR A 248 1.75 -18.90 -3.47
CA THR A 248 2.17 -20.23 -3.03
C THR A 248 3.47 -20.14 -2.21
N PRO A 249 3.49 -20.69 -0.98
CA PRO A 249 4.73 -20.87 -0.24
C PRO A 249 5.72 -21.76 -0.97
N VAL A 250 7.01 -21.49 -0.77
CA VAL A 250 8.13 -22.28 -1.25
C VAL A 250 8.78 -22.99 -0.07
N SER A 251 9.23 -24.23 -0.28
CA SER A 251 9.89 -25.01 0.77
C SER A 251 11.18 -24.35 1.24
N GLU A 252 11.45 -24.46 2.54
CA GLU A 252 12.65 -23.91 3.19
C GLU A 252 13.94 -24.42 2.52
N ASN A 253 13.98 -25.70 2.14
CA ASN A 253 15.08 -26.31 1.41
C ASN A 253 15.39 -25.58 0.09
N ARG A 254 14.36 -25.14 -0.65
CA ARG A 254 14.55 -24.38 -1.90
C ARG A 254 15.06 -22.96 -1.64
N LEU A 255 14.68 -22.33 -0.54
CA LEU A 255 15.18 -21.02 -0.12
C LEU A 255 16.65 -21.06 0.35
N GLN A 256 17.07 -22.17 0.95
CA GLN A 256 18.44 -22.39 1.41
C GLN A 256 19.39 -22.87 0.29
N ALA A 257 18.90 -23.75 -0.59
CA ALA A 257 19.72 -24.39 -1.62
C ALA A 257 20.16 -23.43 -2.74
N ARG A 258 19.44 -22.33 -2.97
CA ARG A 258 19.77 -21.40 -4.06
C ARG A 258 20.82 -20.39 -3.62
N SER A 259 22.04 -20.57 -4.14
CA SER A 259 22.97 -19.45 -4.29
C SER A 259 22.52 -18.59 -5.49
N PRO A 260 22.65 -17.25 -5.45
CA PRO A 260 22.33 -16.40 -6.61
C PRO A 260 23.17 -16.69 -7.88
N ALA A 261 24.23 -17.49 -7.77
CA ALA A 261 25.07 -17.89 -8.90
C ALA A 261 24.46 -19.05 -9.72
N ASP A 262 23.60 -19.88 -9.12
CA ASP A 262 23.05 -21.09 -9.76
C ASP A 262 21.78 -20.83 -10.59
N THR A 263 21.36 -19.56 -10.68
CA THR A 263 20.11 -19.17 -11.34
C THR A 263 20.09 -19.40 -12.87
N MET A 264 21.21 -19.76 -13.50
CA MET A 264 21.31 -19.97 -14.95
C MET A 264 21.31 -21.44 -15.42
N SER A 265 21.44 -22.46 -14.55
CA SER A 265 21.74 -23.82 -15.02
C SER A 265 20.75 -24.92 -14.66
N ILE A 266 19.60 -24.63 -14.04
CA ILE A 266 18.66 -25.69 -13.63
C ILE A 266 17.30 -25.51 -14.32
N HIS A 267 17.21 -26.00 -15.55
CA HIS A 267 15.97 -26.63 -16.04
C HIS A 267 15.74 -27.86 -15.15
N SER A 268 15.08 -27.66 -14.01
CA SER A 268 14.66 -28.79 -13.18
C SER A 268 13.55 -29.48 -13.96
N ASN A 269 13.84 -30.71 -14.40
CA ASN A 269 12.88 -31.74 -14.79
C ASN A 269 12.02 -32.14 -13.57
N ASP A 270 11.44 -31.18 -12.86
CA ASP A 270 10.37 -31.46 -11.91
C ASP A 270 9.04 -31.48 -12.68
N SER A 271 8.94 -32.50 -13.52
CA SER A 271 7.74 -32.92 -14.24
C SER A 271 6.68 -33.54 -13.31
N SER A 272 6.74 -33.26 -12.00
CA SER A 272 5.65 -33.54 -11.05
C SER A 272 4.67 -32.37 -10.89
N SER A 273 4.91 -31.23 -11.56
CA SER A 273 3.99 -30.09 -11.58
C SER A 273 2.74 -30.38 -12.43
N THR A 274 1.74 -31.00 -11.81
CA THR A 274 0.31 -30.89 -12.20
C THR A 274 -0.22 -29.44 -12.11
N TYR A 275 0.63 -28.49 -11.71
CA TYR A 275 0.39 -27.04 -11.58
C TYR A 275 0.66 -26.22 -12.85
N GLY A 276 0.79 -26.87 -14.01
CA GLY A 276 1.32 -26.27 -15.26
C GLY A 276 0.60 -25.03 -15.81
N ASP A 277 -0.61 -24.70 -15.33
CA ASP A 277 -1.35 -23.50 -15.74
C ASP A 277 -2.02 -22.73 -14.58
N SER A 278 -2.24 -23.38 -13.43
CA SER A 278 -2.95 -22.77 -12.30
C SER A 278 -2.17 -21.66 -11.60
N ARG A 279 -0.84 -21.57 -11.80
CA ARG A 279 0.00 -20.50 -11.24
C ARG A 279 -0.36 -19.11 -11.77
N HIS A 280 -0.97 -19.06 -12.95
CA HIS A 280 -1.42 -17.82 -13.59
C HIS A 280 -2.84 -17.46 -13.15
N ALA A 281 -3.66 -18.47 -12.83
CA ALA A 281 -5.05 -18.29 -12.48
C ALA A 281 -5.18 -17.33 -11.28
N PRO A 282 -5.98 -16.25 -11.42
CA PRO A 282 -6.30 -15.40 -10.29
C PRO A 282 -7.15 -16.19 -9.29
N TYR A 283 -6.91 -15.96 -8.00
CA TYR A 283 -7.82 -16.41 -6.95
C TYR A 283 -9.20 -15.76 -7.15
N ARG A 284 -9.20 -14.47 -7.49
CA ARG A 284 -10.41 -13.70 -7.79
C ARG A 284 -10.07 -12.48 -8.63
N TYR A 285 -11.03 -12.02 -9.42
CA TYR A 285 -10.97 -10.71 -10.05
C TYR A 285 -12.38 -10.08 -10.09
N ILE A 286 -12.40 -8.76 -10.27
CA ILE A 286 -13.63 -8.01 -10.54
C ILE A 286 -13.33 -6.87 -11.51
N VAL A 287 -14.29 -6.57 -12.38
CA VAL A 287 -14.33 -5.38 -13.24
C VAL A 287 -15.45 -4.49 -12.71
N PRO A 288 -15.17 -3.56 -11.77
CA PRO A 288 -16.18 -2.68 -11.22
C PRO A 288 -16.71 -1.72 -12.27
N ASP A 289 -18.04 -1.56 -12.34
CA ASP A 289 -18.69 -0.61 -13.24
C ASP A 289 -19.09 0.65 -12.48
N TYR A 290 -18.13 1.55 -12.30
CA TYR A 290 -18.36 2.86 -11.70
C TYR A 290 -18.00 3.96 -12.71
N PRO A 291 -18.99 4.78 -13.14
CA PRO A 291 -18.73 5.90 -14.05
C PRO A 291 -17.63 6.86 -13.55
N ALA A 292 -17.57 7.05 -12.22
CA ALA A 292 -16.56 7.86 -11.54
C ALA A 292 -15.10 7.40 -11.79
N LEU A 293 -14.88 6.13 -12.14
CA LEU A 293 -13.55 5.57 -12.34
C LEU A 293 -13.11 5.48 -13.81
N GLN A 294 -13.99 5.83 -14.76
CA GLN A 294 -13.75 5.64 -16.21
C GLN A 294 -12.55 6.42 -16.76
N ASN A 295 -12.05 7.43 -16.06
CA ASN A 295 -10.83 8.17 -16.41
C ASN A 295 -9.78 8.18 -15.29
N ALA A 296 -10.05 7.44 -14.20
CA ALA A 296 -9.25 7.46 -12.99
C ALA A 296 -8.17 6.36 -13.01
N LEU A 297 -7.08 6.58 -12.28
CA LEU A 297 -6.01 5.61 -12.16
C LEU A 297 -5.71 5.31 -10.70
N PRO A 298 -5.38 4.05 -10.37
CA PRO A 298 -5.01 3.70 -9.01
C PRO A 298 -3.65 4.33 -8.70
N ALA A 299 -3.58 5.06 -7.59
CA ALA A 299 -2.37 5.72 -7.11
C ALA A 299 -1.88 5.17 -5.77
N VAL A 300 -2.79 4.56 -5.00
CA VAL A 300 -2.53 3.89 -3.72
C VAL A 300 -3.31 2.58 -3.69
N LEU A 301 -2.71 1.53 -3.14
CA LEU A 301 -3.34 0.22 -2.96
C LEU A 301 -2.82 -0.40 -1.65
N ALA A 302 -3.73 -0.81 -0.79
CA ALA A 302 -3.46 -1.58 0.42
C ALA A 302 -4.41 -2.77 0.48
N ALA A 303 -3.97 -3.84 1.14
CA ALA A 303 -4.79 -5.02 1.37
C ALA A 303 -4.51 -5.59 2.76
N HIS A 304 -5.56 -6.06 3.42
CA HIS A 304 -5.49 -6.69 4.73
C HIS A 304 -6.58 -7.75 4.83
N GLY A 305 -6.20 -8.96 5.20
CA GLY A 305 -7.08 -10.10 5.29
C GLY A 305 -7.65 -10.40 3.92
N SER A 306 -8.95 -10.22 3.80
CA SER A 306 -9.75 -10.40 2.60
C SER A 306 -10.35 -9.08 2.08
N LEU A 307 -9.84 -7.93 2.55
CA LEU A 307 -10.25 -6.60 2.13
C LEU A 307 -9.11 -5.94 1.35
N SER A 308 -9.43 -5.23 0.27
CA SER A 308 -8.51 -4.38 -0.47
C SER A 308 -9.10 -2.99 -0.61
N VAL A 309 -8.26 -1.96 -0.44
CA VAL A 309 -8.66 -0.54 -0.54
C VAL A 309 -7.68 0.17 -1.46
N SER A 310 -8.21 0.90 -2.44
CA SER A 310 -7.42 1.63 -3.42
C SER A 310 -7.92 3.06 -3.61
N ILE A 311 -7.01 4.01 -3.80
CA ILE A 311 -7.35 5.41 -4.10
C ILE A 311 -7.10 5.67 -5.59
N TRP A 312 -8.12 6.17 -6.26
CA TRP A 312 -8.20 6.36 -7.71
C TRP A 312 -8.29 7.84 -8.05
N ILE A 313 -7.29 8.36 -8.77
CA ILE A 313 -7.18 9.78 -9.13
C ILE A 313 -7.74 10.01 -10.54
N PRO A 314 -8.84 10.78 -10.70
CA PRO A 314 -9.41 11.12 -12.00
C PRO A 314 -8.47 11.97 -12.85
N ALA A 315 -8.64 11.92 -14.16
CA ALA A 315 -7.95 12.85 -15.06
C ALA A 315 -8.47 14.28 -14.85
N THR A 316 -7.55 15.25 -14.78
CA THR A 316 -7.84 16.69 -14.78
C THR A 316 -7.98 17.27 -16.19
N HIS A 317 -8.15 16.39 -17.17
CA HIS A 317 -8.33 16.73 -18.57
C HIS A 317 -9.17 15.66 -19.28
N GLN A 318 -9.76 16.06 -20.39
CA GLN A 318 -10.43 15.20 -21.35
C GLN A 318 -9.77 15.37 -22.71
N ASP A 319 -9.48 14.25 -23.38
CA ASP A 319 -8.98 14.25 -24.74
C ASP A 319 -10.18 14.17 -25.70
N ILE A 320 -10.46 15.27 -26.41
CA ILE A 320 -11.57 15.38 -27.37
C ILE A 320 -11.06 14.95 -28.74
N PRO A 321 -11.64 13.92 -29.38
CA PRO A 321 -11.22 13.50 -30.72
C PRO A 321 -11.48 14.59 -31.76
N LEU A 322 -10.52 14.78 -32.65
CA LEU A 322 -10.59 15.65 -33.82
C LEU A 322 -10.41 14.82 -35.11
N PRO A 323 -10.88 15.31 -36.27
CA PRO A 323 -10.61 14.66 -37.55
C PRO A 323 -9.12 14.40 -37.79
N GLY A 324 -8.80 13.23 -38.37
CA GLY A 324 -7.43 12.85 -38.72
C GLY A 324 -6.58 12.35 -37.55
N ASN A 325 -7.17 11.58 -36.62
CA ASN A 325 -6.48 10.99 -35.45
C ASN A 325 -5.79 12.01 -34.54
N LYS A 326 -6.30 13.24 -34.52
CA LYS A 326 -5.83 14.29 -33.62
C LYS A 326 -6.72 14.31 -32.39
N PHE A 327 -6.18 14.81 -31.28
CA PHE A 327 -6.93 15.03 -30.06
C PHE A 327 -6.67 16.45 -29.55
N ARG A 328 -7.72 17.10 -29.05
CA ARG A 328 -7.59 18.33 -28.28
C ARG A 328 -7.76 18.00 -26.81
N ARG A 329 -6.71 18.25 -26.04
CA ARG A 329 -6.77 18.16 -24.58
C ARG A 329 -7.48 19.38 -24.01
N THR A 330 -8.54 19.16 -23.27
CA THR A 330 -9.30 20.22 -22.58
C THR A 330 -9.25 19.96 -21.07
N PRO A 331 -8.83 20.94 -20.25
CA PRO A 331 -8.85 20.80 -18.79
C PRO A 331 -10.26 20.51 -18.27
N VAL A 332 -10.36 19.65 -17.27
CA VAL A 332 -11.61 19.30 -16.58
C VAL A 332 -11.37 19.35 -15.07
N SER A 333 -12.34 19.87 -14.33
CA SER A 333 -12.27 19.89 -12.87
C SER A 333 -12.38 18.47 -12.31
N ALA A 334 -11.45 18.09 -11.44
CA ALA A 334 -11.50 16.85 -10.67
C ALA A 334 -11.35 17.21 -9.17
N PRO A 335 -12.43 17.70 -8.53
CA PRO A 335 -12.37 18.15 -7.13
C PRO A 335 -12.21 16.98 -6.16
N GLU A 336 -12.57 15.78 -6.59
CA GLU A 336 -12.57 14.56 -5.81
C GLU A 336 -11.69 13.49 -6.47
N ARG A 337 -11.30 12.53 -5.64
CA ARG A 337 -10.78 11.23 -6.05
C ARG A 337 -11.51 10.16 -5.27
N PHE A 338 -11.42 8.93 -5.72
CA PHE A 338 -12.33 7.88 -5.28
C PHE A 338 -11.59 6.79 -4.51
N VAL A 339 -12.10 6.46 -3.33
CA VAL A 339 -11.68 5.28 -2.58
C VAL A 339 -12.54 4.12 -3.06
N LEU A 340 -11.91 3.09 -3.63
CA LEU A 340 -12.53 1.84 -4.05
C LEU A 340 -12.20 0.75 -3.03
N VAL A 341 -13.24 0.16 -2.45
CA VAL A 341 -13.15 -0.93 -1.48
C VAL A 341 -13.60 -2.21 -2.18
N TRP A 342 -12.82 -3.28 -2.04
CA TRP A 342 -13.10 -4.60 -2.58
C TRP A 342 -13.09 -5.65 -1.47
N ASP A 343 -14.25 -6.26 -1.25
CA ASP A 343 -14.41 -7.41 -0.37
C ASP A 343 -14.19 -8.70 -1.18
N LEU A 344 -13.07 -9.38 -0.94
CA LEU A 344 -12.71 -10.59 -1.68
C LEU A 344 -13.75 -11.71 -1.51
N PRO A 345 -14.27 -12.04 -0.30
CA PRO A 345 -15.19 -13.16 -0.11
C PRO A 345 -16.51 -13.03 -0.87
N SER A 346 -17.13 -11.85 -0.83
CA SER A 346 -18.36 -11.57 -1.58
C SER A 346 -18.11 -11.21 -3.05
N ASN A 347 -16.86 -10.91 -3.43
CA ASN A 347 -16.50 -10.28 -4.69
C ASN A 347 -17.28 -8.99 -4.98
N SER A 348 -17.63 -8.23 -3.94
CA SER A 348 -18.37 -6.98 -4.08
C SER A 348 -17.44 -5.78 -3.95
N THR A 349 -17.83 -4.67 -4.55
CA THR A 349 -17.11 -3.41 -4.43
C THR A 349 -18.04 -2.29 -4.02
N ARG A 350 -17.46 -1.24 -3.44
CA ARG A 350 -18.13 0.05 -3.21
C ARG A 350 -17.12 1.18 -3.34
N ILE A 351 -17.62 2.38 -3.59
CA ILE A 351 -16.78 3.58 -3.69
C ILE A 351 -17.31 4.71 -2.80
N PHE A 352 -16.41 5.59 -2.38
CA PHE A 352 -16.76 6.90 -1.81
C PHE A 352 -15.72 7.96 -2.23
N GLY A 353 -16.11 9.22 -2.22
CA GLY A 353 -15.26 10.35 -2.63
C GLY A 353 -14.47 10.94 -1.45
N ILE A 354 -13.26 11.40 -1.73
CA ILE A 354 -12.46 12.27 -0.84
C ILE A 354 -11.92 13.45 -1.66
N PRO A 355 -11.51 14.57 -1.02
CA PRO A 355 -10.88 15.67 -1.75
C PRO A 355 -9.65 15.21 -2.55
N ASN A 356 -9.46 15.77 -3.75
CA ASN A 356 -8.35 15.45 -4.63
C ASN A 356 -7.04 16.16 -4.20
N VAL A 357 -6.52 15.78 -3.04
CA VAL A 357 -5.38 16.41 -2.34
C VAL A 357 -4.24 15.41 -2.09
N GLN A 358 -3.55 15.37 -0.95
CA GLN A 358 -2.68 14.23 -0.58
C GLN A 358 -3.44 13.22 0.27
N SER A 359 -3.20 11.92 0.13
CA SER A 359 -3.90 10.88 0.91
C SER A 359 -3.12 9.57 0.98
N CYS A 360 -3.36 8.78 2.02
CA CYS A 360 -2.86 7.41 2.17
C CYS A 360 -3.94 6.47 2.72
N VAL A 361 -3.68 5.18 2.66
CA VAL A 361 -4.54 4.12 3.21
C VAL A 361 -3.76 3.41 4.32
N SER A 362 -4.40 3.13 5.46
CA SER A 362 -3.77 2.35 6.52
C SER A 362 -3.52 0.90 6.08
N PRO A 363 -2.40 0.25 6.44
CA PRO A 363 -2.10 -1.12 6.03
C PRO A 363 -3.10 -2.20 6.45
N ASP A 364 -3.88 -1.94 7.51
CA ASP A 364 -5.00 -2.78 7.97
C ASP A 364 -6.32 -2.52 7.21
N CYS A 365 -6.31 -1.59 6.24
CA CYS A 365 -7.45 -1.18 5.43
C CYS A 365 -8.63 -0.57 6.21
N ARG A 366 -8.42 -0.15 7.46
CA ARG A 366 -9.46 0.46 8.30
C ARG A 366 -9.63 1.95 8.01
N PHE A 367 -8.56 2.65 7.65
CA PHE A 367 -8.57 4.11 7.55
C PHE A 367 -8.05 4.63 6.21
N VAL A 368 -8.64 5.74 5.79
CA VAL A 368 -8.10 6.62 4.75
C VAL A 368 -7.82 7.97 5.38
N ALA A 369 -6.59 8.47 5.23
CA ALA A 369 -6.22 9.80 5.68
C ALA A 369 -6.04 10.73 4.48
N TYR A 370 -6.44 11.99 4.61
CA TYR A 370 -6.14 13.04 3.63
C TYR A 370 -5.80 14.38 4.29
N CYS A 371 -5.00 15.18 3.59
CA CYS A 371 -4.65 16.55 4.01
C CYS A 371 -5.04 17.53 2.91
N ASP A 372 -6.04 18.38 3.19
CA ASP A 372 -6.52 19.45 2.33
C ASP A 372 -5.98 20.79 2.84
N THR A 373 -4.86 21.22 2.27
CA THR A 373 -4.20 22.48 2.63
C THR A 373 -5.04 23.71 2.26
N ALA A 374 -5.88 23.62 1.23
CA ALA A 374 -6.75 24.73 0.82
C ALA A 374 -7.86 24.97 1.85
N ARG A 375 -8.35 23.90 2.49
CA ARG A 375 -9.32 23.97 3.59
C ARG A 375 -8.70 23.98 4.97
N SER A 376 -7.36 23.91 5.05
CA SER A 376 -6.61 23.74 6.29
C SER A 376 -7.13 22.59 7.16
N ALA A 377 -7.43 21.45 6.53
CA ALA A 377 -7.97 20.27 7.20
C ALA A 377 -7.13 19.01 6.96
N PHE A 378 -6.85 18.28 8.03
CA PHE A 378 -6.31 16.91 8.00
C PHE A 378 -7.39 15.98 8.56
N VAL A 379 -7.78 14.96 7.81
CA VAL A 379 -8.94 14.11 8.16
C VAL A 379 -8.56 12.64 8.05
N ILE A 380 -9.13 11.83 8.93
CA ILE A 380 -9.11 10.37 8.86
C ILE A 380 -10.55 9.88 8.77
N VAL A 381 -10.81 9.07 7.75
CA VAL A 381 -12.11 8.48 7.42
C VAL A 381 -12.04 6.99 7.71
N ASP A 382 -13.05 6.46 8.40
CA ASP A 382 -13.23 5.02 8.53
C ASP A 382 -13.69 4.44 7.19
N VAL A 383 -12.96 3.46 6.69
CA VAL A 383 -13.24 2.85 5.39
C VAL A 383 -14.61 2.19 5.42
N GLY A 384 -14.96 1.49 6.50
CA GLY A 384 -16.18 0.70 6.65
C GLY A 384 -17.46 1.52 6.43
N SER A 385 -17.56 2.63 7.14
CA SER A 385 -18.70 3.55 7.18
C SER A 385 -18.59 4.72 6.18
N ALA A 386 -17.39 5.02 5.69
CA ALA A 386 -17.08 6.24 4.94
C ALA A 386 -17.35 7.55 5.72
N GLU A 387 -17.32 7.50 7.06
CA GLU A 387 -17.48 8.66 7.93
C GLU A 387 -16.13 9.16 8.48
N GLU A 388 -16.03 10.46 8.73
CA GLU A 388 -14.88 11.05 9.43
C GLU A 388 -14.84 10.55 10.88
N VAL A 389 -13.73 9.92 11.28
CA VAL A 389 -13.50 9.46 12.66
C VAL A 389 -12.52 10.34 13.42
N TRP A 390 -11.77 11.17 12.70
CA TRP A 390 -10.88 12.17 13.28
C TRP A 390 -10.64 13.30 12.28
N ARG A 391 -10.50 14.52 12.79
CA ARG A 391 -10.13 15.70 11.99
C ARG A 391 -9.31 16.70 12.79
N TRP A 392 -8.48 17.43 12.07
CA TRP A 392 -7.74 18.58 12.58
C TRP A 392 -7.80 19.76 11.61
N PRO A 393 -8.07 20.98 12.08
CA PRO A 393 -8.55 21.29 13.43
C PRO A 393 -9.97 20.69 13.66
N PRO A 394 -10.38 20.51 14.93
CA PRO A 394 -11.75 20.11 15.28
C PRO A 394 -12.78 21.12 14.74
N ASP A 395 -13.99 20.64 14.45
CA ASP A 395 -15.07 21.54 14.02
C ASP A 395 -15.44 22.55 15.13
N PRO A 396 -15.81 23.80 14.76
CA PRO A 396 -16.23 24.79 15.74
C PRO A 396 -17.47 24.29 16.51
N GLY A 397 -17.30 23.97 17.80
CA GLY A 397 -18.37 23.44 18.65
C GLY A 397 -18.45 21.91 18.75
N GLY A 398 -17.58 21.18 18.04
CA GLY A 398 -17.39 19.75 18.28
C GLY A 398 -16.64 19.55 19.60
N ALA A 399 -17.10 18.60 20.44
CA ALA A 399 -16.28 18.10 21.53
C ALA A 399 -15.02 17.51 20.90
N SER A 400 -13.90 18.23 21.00
CA SER A 400 -12.63 17.67 20.59
C SER A 400 -12.31 16.51 21.55
N PRO A 401 -11.95 15.32 21.06
CA PRO A 401 -11.38 14.29 21.92
C PRO A 401 -10.03 14.70 22.53
N THR A 402 -9.51 15.89 22.18
CA THR A 402 -8.24 16.39 22.73
C THR A 402 -8.39 16.76 24.21
N SER A 403 -8.02 15.82 25.07
CA SER A 403 -7.50 16.14 26.39
C SER A 403 -6.44 17.24 26.25
N SER A 404 -6.58 18.30 27.04
CA SER A 404 -5.61 19.37 27.29
C SER A 404 -4.18 19.12 26.78
N GLY A 405 -3.68 19.95 25.87
CA GLY A 405 -2.24 20.04 25.55
C GLY A 405 -1.77 19.36 24.27
N TRP A 406 -2.55 19.40 23.18
CA TRP A 406 -2.07 18.98 21.86
C TRP A 406 -0.83 19.78 21.44
N ALA A 407 0.34 19.14 21.43
CA ALA A 407 1.57 19.72 20.93
C ALA A 407 1.94 19.06 19.61
N SER A 408 1.54 19.65 18.47
CA SER A 408 2.10 19.20 17.19
C SER A 408 3.57 19.63 17.10
N PHE A 409 4.37 18.83 16.42
CA PHE A 409 5.81 19.05 16.36
C PHE A 409 6.13 20.23 15.45
N ASN A 410 6.72 21.30 16.02
CA ASN A 410 7.10 22.52 15.29
C ASN A 410 5.96 23.20 14.50
N GLY A 411 4.71 23.08 14.97
CA GLY A 411 3.58 23.71 14.28
C GLY A 411 3.16 22.97 13.00
N GLN A 412 3.55 21.70 12.82
CA GLN A 412 3.36 20.94 11.59
C GLN A 412 1.87 20.77 11.23
N LEU A 413 1.01 20.47 12.22
CA LEU A 413 -0.43 20.34 12.01
C LEU A 413 -1.18 21.68 12.15
N GLU A 414 -0.60 22.68 12.79
CA GLU A 414 -1.10 24.06 12.88
C GLU A 414 -0.91 24.80 11.55
N ASN A 415 0.11 24.43 10.77
CA ASN A 415 0.33 24.93 9.43
C ASN A 415 0.48 23.77 8.44
N LEU A 416 -0.65 23.27 7.94
CA LEU A 416 -0.70 22.15 7.00
C LEU A 416 0.02 22.41 5.66
N SER A 417 0.34 23.66 5.31
CA SER A 417 1.20 23.93 4.15
C SER A 417 2.62 23.40 4.30
N LYS A 418 3.05 23.07 5.53
CA LYS A 418 4.32 22.38 5.79
C LYS A 418 4.25 20.89 5.53
N VAL A 419 3.07 20.28 5.58
CA VAL A 419 2.92 18.82 5.41
C VAL A 419 3.13 18.48 3.94
N THR A 420 4.13 17.63 3.68
CA THR A 420 4.52 17.23 2.32
C THR A 420 4.20 15.77 2.04
N VAL A 421 4.11 14.93 3.08
CA VAL A 421 3.70 13.52 3.00
C VAL A 421 3.31 12.97 4.36
N PHE A 422 2.43 11.97 4.36
CA PHE A 422 2.11 11.19 5.54
C PHE A 422 1.74 9.77 5.14
N GLU A 423 2.05 8.82 6.02
CA GLU A 423 1.77 7.39 5.84
C GLU A 423 1.50 6.76 7.22
N PHE A 424 0.62 5.75 7.25
CA PHE A 424 0.46 4.92 8.44
C PHE A 424 1.63 3.93 8.56
N SER A 425 1.96 3.57 9.80
CA SER A 425 2.93 2.51 10.09
C SER A 425 2.42 1.14 9.66
N ALA A 426 3.31 0.15 9.51
CA ALA A 426 2.98 -1.17 8.98
C ALA A 426 1.91 -1.91 9.81
N ASP A 427 1.85 -1.61 11.11
CA ASP A 427 0.87 -2.12 12.07
C ASP A 427 -0.35 -1.20 12.27
N SER A 428 -0.49 -0.12 11.49
CA SER A 428 -1.54 0.90 11.58
C SER A 428 -1.65 1.66 12.91
N LYS A 429 -0.70 1.49 13.83
CA LYS A 429 -0.73 2.11 15.18
C LYS A 429 -0.09 3.49 15.25
N MET A 430 0.57 3.93 14.17
CA MET A 430 1.16 5.25 14.07
C MET A 430 0.81 5.91 12.74
N LEU A 431 0.70 7.23 12.76
CA LEU A 431 0.69 8.11 11.61
C LEU A 431 2.02 8.87 11.58
N VAL A 432 2.78 8.73 10.50
CA VAL A 432 4.04 9.44 10.30
C VAL A 432 3.80 10.58 9.31
N VAL A 433 4.16 11.80 9.67
CA VAL A 433 3.96 13.01 8.87
C VAL A 433 5.31 13.67 8.61
N GLY A 434 5.69 13.77 7.33
CA GLY A 434 6.87 14.49 6.87
C GLY A 434 6.56 15.92 6.45
N ASP A 435 7.56 16.80 6.55
CA ASP A 435 7.42 18.21 6.21
C ASP A 435 8.50 18.78 5.28
N THR A 436 8.31 20.06 4.92
CA THR A 436 9.24 20.89 4.13
C THR A 436 10.59 21.14 4.82
N SER A 437 10.71 20.91 6.13
CA SER A 437 11.99 21.03 6.85
C SER A 437 12.84 19.75 6.76
N GLY A 438 12.27 18.66 6.24
CA GLY A 438 12.91 17.34 6.25
C GLY A 438 12.73 16.59 7.57
N SER A 439 11.84 17.07 8.44
CA SER A 439 11.52 16.48 9.74
C SER A 439 10.33 15.53 9.64
N LEU A 440 10.19 14.64 10.62
CA LEU A 440 9.05 13.74 10.75
C LEU A 440 8.39 13.88 12.13
N GLY A 441 7.09 14.14 12.14
CA GLY A 441 6.22 13.92 13.29
C GLY A 441 5.71 12.48 13.28
N VAL A 442 5.89 11.75 14.36
CA VAL A 442 5.31 10.42 14.58
C VAL A 442 4.22 10.55 15.63
N TYR A 443 3.00 10.22 15.24
CA TYR A 443 1.82 10.29 16.08
C TYR A 443 1.27 8.89 16.30
N GLN A 444 0.87 8.55 17.51
CA GLN A 444 0.18 7.30 17.82
C GLN A 444 -1.29 7.40 17.41
N VAL A 445 -1.84 6.34 16.83
CA VAL A 445 -3.27 6.19 16.56
C VAL A 445 -3.85 5.37 17.71
N LYS A 446 -4.79 5.93 18.46
CA LYS A 446 -5.47 5.30 19.59
C LYS A 446 -6.95 5.18 19.28
N ASP A 447 -7.49 3.98 19.47
CA ASP A 447 -8.94 3.84 19.56
C ASP A 447 -9.40 4.47 20.87
N GLU A 448 -10.43 5.33 20.83
CA GLU A 448 -11.10 5.71 22.06
C GLU A 448 -11.87 4.49 22.57
N ALA A 449 -11.37 3.86 23.63
CA ALA A 449 -12.16 2.83 24.29
C ALA A 449 -13.49 3.48 24.75
N PRO A 450 -14.65 2.83 24.54
CA PRO A 450 -15.92 3.35 25.06
C PRO A 450 -15.78 3.55 26.57
N GLY A 451 -15.88 4.80 26.99
CA GLY A 451 -15.49 5.27 28.31
C GLY A 451 -16.00 4.40 29.45
N HIS A 452 -15.10 3.64 30.07
CA HIS A 452 -15.26 3.25 31.47
C HIS A 452 -14.50 4.29 32.28
N GLY A 453 -15.22 5.26 32.83
CA GLY A 453 -14.67 6.15 33.85
C GLY A 453 -14.07 5.35 35.02
N PRO A 454 -13.12 5.93 35.78
CA PRO A 454 -12.49 5.25 36.89
C PRO A 454 -13.49 5.16 38.05
N GLY A 455 -14.30 4.09 38.08
CA GLY A 455 -15.30 3.93 39.14
C GLY A 455 -16.39 2.92 38.82
N GLY A 456 -16.03 1.67 38.57
CA GLY A 456 -17.00 0.59 38.39
C GLY A 456 -16.32 -0.77 38.45
N ARG A 457 -16.09 -1.28 39.66
CA ARG A 457 -15.82 -2.71 39.87
C ARG A 457 -17.08 -3.47 39.45
N TYR A 458 -17.04 -4.09 38.27
CA TYR A 458 -17.93 -5.22 38.01
C TYR A 458 -17.30 -6.43 38.69
N GLU A 459 -17.82 -6.79 39.86
CA GLU A 459 -17.63 -8.14 40.39
C GLU A 459 -18.24 -9.12 39.39
N LEU A 460 -17.40 -10.01 38.85
CA LEU A 460 -17.87 -11.16 38.09
C LEU A 460 -18.69 -12.05 39.03
N PRO A 461 -19.88 -12.53 38.63
CA PRO A 461 -20.58 -13.54 39.39
C PRO A 461 -19.73 -14.83 39.41
N PRO A 462 -19.73 -15.59 40.52
CA PRO A 462 -18.89 -16.76 40.67
C PRO A 462 -19.20 -17.78 39.58
N THR A 463 -18.15 -18.19 38.87
CA THR A 463 -18.19 -19.27 37.88
C THR A 463 -18.64 -20.57 38.55
N GLY A 464 -19.84 -21.04 38.20
CA GLY A 464 -20.26 -22.42 38.42
C GLY A 464 -19.40 -23.40 37.59
N PRO A 465 -19.35 -24.69 37.97
CA PRO A 465 -18.42 -25.65 37.40
C PRO A 465 -18.70 -25.93 35.92
N SER A 466 -17.62 -25.97 35.14
CA SER A 466 -17.61 -26.29 33.70
C SER A 466 -18.26 -27.64 33.40
N PRO A 467 -19.10 -27.75 32.35
CA PRO A 467 -19.53 -29.04 31.84
C PRO A 467 -18.40 -29.72 31.07
N THR A 468 -18.06 -30.93 31.50
CA THR A 468 -17.19 -31.89 30.82
C THR A 468 -17.76 -32.26 29.44
N LEU A 469 -16.98 -32.00 28.38
CA LEU A 469 -17.22 -32.54 27.04
C LEU A 469 -16.85 -34.04 27.00
N PRO A 470 -17.67 -34.91 26.38
CA PRO A 470 -17.33 -36.30 26.20
C PRO A 470 -16.25 -36.45 25.11
N GLN A 471 -15.12 -37.07 25.49
CA GLN A 471 -14.13 -37.58 24.54
C GLN A 471 -14.70 -38.80 23.80
N GLN A 472 -14.72 -38.77 22.48
CA GLN A 472 -14.82 -39.99 21.66
C GLN A 472 -13.45 -40.34 21.06
N PRO A 473 -12.98 -41.59 21.21
CA PRO A 473 -11.69 -42.02 20.71
C PRO A 473 -11.76 -42.43 19.23
N TRP A 474 -10.90 -41.82 18.41
CA TRP A 474 -10.58 -42.32 17.08
C TRP A 474 -9.47 -43.36 17.21
N HIS A 475 -9.79 -44.64 16.97
CA HIS A 475 -8.95 -45.66 16.33
C HIS A 475 -9.58 -47.06 16.50
N LYS A 476 -10.02 -47.65 15.38
CA LYS A 476 -10.33 -49.07 15.06
C LYS A 476 -11.40 -49.07 13.95
N GLY A 477 -11.33 -49.79 12.85
CA GLY A 477 -10.26 -50.49 12.16
C GLY A 477 -10.71 -50.63 10.70
N ILE A 478 -9.77 -50.54 9.77
CA ILE A 478 -9.94 -50.98 8.39
C ILE A 478 -9.43 -52.41 8.38
N ASN A 479 -10.33 -53.38 8.27
CA ASN A 479 -10.12 -54.69 7.65
C ASN A 479 -11.46 -55.46 7.64
N GLU A 480 -11.78 -56.01 6.45
CA GLU A 480 -12.80 -57.03 6.15
C GLU A 480 -14.28 -56.59 6.20
N LEU A 481 -15.17 -56.94 5.28
CA LEU A 481 -15.19 -57.59 3.97
C LEU A 481 -16.65 -57.49 3.51
N GLN A 482 -16.94 -56.88 2.35
CA GLN A 482 -17.99 -57.29 1.41
C GLN A 482 -17.82 -56.56 0.07
#